data_AF-A0A2R6AGT3-F1
#
_entry.id   AF-A0A2R6AGT3-F1
#
_cell.length_a   1.000
_cell.length_b   1.000
_cell.length_c   1.000
_cell.angle_alpha   90.00
_cell.angle_beta   90.00
_cell.angle_gamma   90.00
#
_symmetry.space_group_name_H-M   'P 1'
#
loop_
_entity.id
_entity.type
_entity.pdbx_description
1 polymer ?
#
loop_
_entity_poly.entity_id
_entity_poly.type
_entity_poly.pdbx_seq_one_letter_code
_entity_poly.pdbx_strand_id
1 'polypeptide(L)'
;MRRTLNNWVSVARKLKFEGGRAQPLTLIFKNGEEFNARNPRTAYLMVNYYAMARLWGVSPEIGVISRISQDIESKLNKAVSDGLLRPINTGEGSLLSVLAAFLVIRVLKPRLVVETGVAQGISTYYFLKALELNGEGRLVSVDHPNRDPAGYSYDGKSTRSMCLRSSLRAG
;
A
#
# COMPACT_ATOMS: atom_id res chain seq x y z
N MET A 1 27.08 5.73 11.94
CA MET A 1 27.86 5.29 10.77
C MET A 1 26.99 5.35 9.52
N ARG A 2 27.10 6.39 8.69
CA ARG A 2 26.34 6.53 7.44
C ARG A 2 26.92 5.55 6.41
N ARG A 3 26.24 4.43 6.16
CA ARG A 3 26.62 3.47 5.11
C ARG A 3 25.89 3.85 3.82
N THR A 4 26.55 4.58 2.94
CA THR A 4 26.08 4.81 1.57
C THR A 4 26.17 3.47 0.84
N LEU A 5 25.05 2.89 0.43
CA LEU A 5 25.04 1.65 -0.33
C LEU A 5 25.12 1.97 -1.83
N ASN A 6 26.14 1.43 -2.49
CA ASN A 6 26.58 1.85 -3.82
C ASN A 6 25.56 1.55 -4.96
N ASN A 7 24.56 0.68 -4.73
CA ASN A 7 23.39 0.53 -5.62
C ASN A 7 22.19 -0.07 -4.87
N TRP A 8 20.97 0.23 -5.33
CA TRP A 8 19.70 -0.18 -4.70
C TRP A 8 19.53 -1.71 -4.64
N VAL A 9 20.10 -2.46 -5.59
CA VAL A 9 20.06 -3.93 -5.62
C VAL A 9 20.77 -4.53 -4.41
N SER A 10 21.97 -4.02 -4.09
CA SER A 10 22.72 -4.45 -2.90
C SER A 10 21.95 -4.14 -1.61
N VAL A 11 21.27 -2.98 -1.54
CA VAL A 11 20.43 -2.62 -0.40
C VAL A 11 19.27 -3.59 -0.25
N ALA A 12 18.54 -3.83 -1.34
CA ALA A 12 17.39 -4.72 -1.35
C ALA A 12 17.80 -6.15 -0.96
N ARG A 13 18.93 -6.65 -1.46
CA ARG A 13 19.46 -7.96 -1.09
C ARG A 13 19.79 -8.04 0.41
N LYS A 14 20.50 -7.05 0.95
CA LYS A 14 20.82 -7.00 2.39
C LYS A 14 19.56 -6.95 3.25
N LEU A 15 18.59 -6.10 2.91
CA LEU A 15 17.34 -6.02 3.67
C LEU A 15 16.53 -7.32 3.61
N LYS A 16 16.52 -8.00 2.46
CA LYS A 16 15.77 -9.25 2.25
C LYS A 16 16.40 -10.45 2.96
N PHE A 17 17.72 -10.57 2.95
CA PHE A 17 18.42 -11.79 3.39
C PHE A 17 19.29 -11.60 4.65
N GLU A 18 19.78 -10.39 4.91
CA GLU A 18 20.71 -10.08 6.00
C GLU A 18 20.06 -9.19 7.09
N GLY A 19 18.79 -8.81 6.90
CA GLY A 19 18.09 -7.83 7.73
C GLY A 19 17.88 -8.24 9.20
N GLY A 20 18.04 -9.52 9.55
CA GLY A 20 17.95 -10.00 10.94
C GLY A 20 16.65 -9.61 11.67
N ARG A 21 16.66 -9.70 13.02
CA ARG A 21 15.50 -9.40 13.88
C ARG A 21 15.21 -7.88 13.94
N ALA A 22 14.04 -7.51 13.44
CA ALA A 22 13.09 -6.49 13.94
C ALA A 22 13.66 -5.21 14.61
N GLN A 23 14.54 -4.47 13.92
CA GLN A 23 14.82 -3.09 14.33
C GLN A 23 14.28 -2.09 13.31
N PRO A 24 13.69 -0.96 13.76
CA PRO A 24 13.39 0.16 12.89
C PRO A 24 14.64 0.69 12.22
N LEU A 25 14.49 1.21 11.00
CA LEU A 25 15.56 1.86 10.28
C LEU A 25 15.05 3.04 9.46
N THR A 26 15.86 4.09 9.40
CA THR A 26 15.59 5.27 8.57
C THR A 26 16.31 5.10 7.24
N LEU A 27 15.55 5.15 6.15
CA LEU A 27 16.06 5.24 4.79
C LEU A 27 16.22 6.71 4.43
N ILE A 28 17.34 7.05 3.81
CA ILE A 28 17.58 8.37 3.19
C ILE A 28 17.83 8.12 1.72
N PHE A 29 16.94 8.62 0.87
CA PHE A 29 16.98 8.39 -0.57
C PHE A 29 17.83 9.45 -1.29
N LYS A 30 18.22 9.17 -2.54
CA LYS A 30 19.10 10.09 -3.31
C LYS A 30 18.46 11.44 -3.61
N ASN A 31 17.13 11.52 -3.61
CA ASN A 31 16.37 12.77 -3.75
C ASN A 31 16.19 13.53 -2.42
N GLY A 32 16.81 13.06 -1.33
CA GLY A 32 16.70 13.68 0.00
C GLY A 32 15.45 13.28 0.78
N GLU A 33 14.52 12.52 0.21
CA GLU A 33 13.38 12.00 0.98
C GLU A 33 13.84 11.00 2.04
N GLU A 34 13.16 11.01 3.17
CA GLU A 34 13.40 10.09 4.28
C GLU A 34 12.19 9.19 4.51
N PHE A 35 12.45 7.96 4.95
CA PHE A 35 11.41 7.01 5.31
C PHE A 35 11.79 6.20 6.54
N ASN A 36 10.97 6.29 7.58
CA ASN A 36 11.13 5.52 8.81
C ASN A 36 10.43 4.16 8.67
N ALA A 37 11.21 3.13 8.35
CA ALA A 37 10.71 1.77 8.27
C ALA A 37 10.68 1.13 9.65
N ARG A 38 9.54 0.53 10.02
CA ARG A 38 9.36 -0.17 11.30
C ARG A 38 10.21 -1.44 11.41
N ASN A 39 10.53 -2.05 10.27
CA ASN A 39 11.34 -3.26 10.18
C ASN A 39 12.02 -3.36 8.79
N PRO A 40 12.99 -4.28 8.64
CA PRO A 40 13.70 -4.49 7.36
C PRO A 40 12.80 -4.84 6.18
N ARG A 41 11.65 -5.50 6.41
CA ARG A 41 10.69 -5.83 5.35
C ARG A 41 10.05 -4.57 4.78
N THR A 42 9.57 -3.66 5.63
CA THR A 42 9.02 -2.37 5.16
C THR A 42 10.07 -1.55 4.43
N ALA A 43 11.31 -1.56 4.91
CA ALA A 43 12.41 -0.90 4.23
C ALA A 43 12.68 -1.51 2.85
N TYR A 44 12.69 -2.85 2.74
CA TYR A 44 12.85 -3.56 1.48
C TYR A 44 11.79 -3.13 0.46
N LEU A 45 10.52 -3.07 0.88
CA LEU A 45 9.43 -2.63 0.01
C LEU A 45 9.67 -1.22 -0.54
N MET A 46 10.11 -0.31 0.32
CA MET A 46 10.29 1.09 -0.06
C MET A 46 11.51 1.34 -0.94
N VAL A 47 12.59 0.58 -0.73
CA VAL A 47 13.73 0.56 -1.66
C VAL A 47 13.31 0.07 -3.05
N ASN A 48 12.49 -0.98 -3.13
CA ASN A 48 12.01 -1.49 -4.42
C ASN A 48 11.06 -0.52 -5.10
N TYR A 49 10.11 0.08 -4.38
CA TYR A 49 9.24 1.13 -4.93
C TYR A 49 10.06 2.30 -5.49
N TYR A 50 11.02 2.80 -4.72
CA TYR A 50 11.90 3.88 -5.15
C TYR A 50 12.67 3.50 -6.43
N ALA A 51 13.22 2.29 -6.48
CA ALA A 51 13.93 1.79 -7.66
C ALA A 51 13.02 1.71 -8.89
N MET A 52 11.80 1.17 -8.74
CA MET A 52 10.82 1.08 -9.83
C MET A 52 10.44 2.46 -10.36
N ALA A 53 10.13 3.42 -9.49
CA ALA A 53 9.82 4.79 -9.88
C ALA A 53 10.98 5.43 -10.68
N ARG A 54 12.21 5.27 -10.19
CA ARG A 54 13.40 5.78 -10.88
C ARG A 54 13.65 5.10 -12.24
N LEU A 55 13.44 3.79 -12.34
CA LEU A 55 13.56 3.04 -13.60
C LEU A 55 12.53 3.49 -14.64
N TRP A 56 11.32 3.85 -14.18
CA TRP A 56 10.25 4.38 -15.03
C TRP A 56 10.38 5.89 -15.30
N GLY A 57 11.48 6.51 -14.86
CA GLY A 57 11.76 7.92 -15.13
C GLY A 57 10.88 8.91 -14.36
N VAL A 58 10.16 8.46 -13.33
CA VAL A 58 9.28 9.32 -12.54
C VAL A 58 9.86 9.64 -11.16
N SER A 59 9.42 10.76 -10.59
CA SER A 59 9.78 11.10 -9.22
C SER A 59 9.09 10.13 -8.27
N PRO A 60 9.83 9.47 -7.36
CA PRO A 60 9.21 8.68 -6.32
C PRO A 60 8.43 9.60 -5.37
N GLU A 61 7.23 9.15 -4.99
CA GLU A 61 6.34 9.88 -4.08
C GLU A 61 6.37 9.24 -2.67
N ILE A 62 7.53 9.21 -2.00
CA ILE A 62 7.72 8.47 -0.73
C ILE A 62 6.85 9.04 0.39
N GLY A 63 6.81 10.38 0.50
CA GLY A 63 5.95 11.04 1.48
C GLY A 63 4.45 10.75 1.28
N VAL A 64 4.00 10.60 0.03
CA VAL A 64 2.61 10.25 -0.29
C VAL A 64 2.28 8.85 0.19
N ILE A 65 3.11 7.86 -0.15
CA ILE A 65 2.91 6.48 0.30
C ILE A 65 2.91 6.38 1.82
N SER A 66 3.78 7.13 2.48
CA SER A 66 3.86 7.15 3.95
C SER A 66 2.55 7.62 4.57
N ARG A 67 1.94 8.68 4.03
CA ARG A 67 0.63 9.17 4.48
C ARG A 67 -0.49 8.17 4.20
N ILE A 68 -0.50 7.55 3.02
CA ILE A 68 -1.50 6.52 2.68
C ILE A 68 -1.42 5.34 3.67
N SER A 69 -0.21 4.86 3.99
CA SER A 69 -0.01 3.78 4.95
C SER A 69 -0.50 4.15 6.36
N GLN A 70 -0.25 5.39 6.80
CA GLN A 70 -0.71 5.90 8.10
C GLN A 70 -2.24 6.00 8.16
N ASP A 71 -2.86 6.50 7.08
CA ASP A 71 -4.32 6.54 6.95
C ASP A 71 -4.93 5.15 7.09
N ILE A 72 -4.40 4.18 6.34
CA ILE A 72 -4.88 2.79 6.36
C ILE A 72 -4.77 2.22 7.78
N GLU A 73 -3.62 2.37 8.43
CA GLU A 73 -3.42 1.90 9.79
C GLU A 73 -4.40 2.54 10.78
N SER A 74 -4.59 3.85 10.71
CA SER A 74 -5.56 4.56 11.54
C SER A 74 -6.98 4.01 11.36
N LYS A 75 -7.39 3.81 10.11
CA LYS A 75 -8.72 3.29 9.75
C LYS A 75 -8.91 1.84 10.20
N LEU A 76 -7.91 0.98 10.02
CA LEU A 76 -7.96 -0.40 10.47
C LEU A 76 -8.02 -0.48 12.00
N ASN A 77 -7.20 0.29 12.71
CA ASN A 77 -7.22 0.34 14.18
C ASN A 77 -8.57 0.81 14.70
N LYS A 78 -9.16 1.85 14.07
CA LYS A 78 -10.51 2.29 14.40
C LYS A 78 -11.55 1.19 14.15
N ALA A 79 -11.51 0.54 13.00
CA ALA A 79 -12.44 -0.53 12.68
C ALA A 79 -12.33 -1.74 13.62
N VAL A 80 -11.12 -2.06 14.09
CA VAL A 80 -10.90 -3.06 15.14
C VAL A 80 -11.49 -2.60 16.48
N SER A 81 -11.24 -1.36 16.87
CA SER A 81 -11.78 -0.77 18.10
C SER A 81 -13.31 -0.70 18.11
N ASP A 82 -13.93 -0.44 16.96
CA ASP A 82 -15.38 -0.40 16.78
C ASP A 82 -16.01 -1.81 16.69
N GLY A 83 -15.20 -2.87 16.73
CA GLY A 83 -15.66 -4.25 16.62
C GLY A 83 -16.06 -4.68 15.20
N LEU A 84 -15.76 -3.86 14.19
CA LEU A 84 -16.07 -4.13 12.78
C LEU A 84 -15.08 -5.11 12.16
N LEU A 85 -13.82 -5.08 12.60
CA LEU A 85 -12.76 -5.98 12.12
C LEU A 85 -12.12 -6.75 13.27
N ARG A 86 -11.80 -8.02 13.03
CA ARG A 86 -10.96 -8.80 13.94
C ARG A 86 -9.49 -8.64 13.55
N PRO A 87 -8.55 -8.60 14.51
CA PRO A 87 -7.12 -8.44 14.24
C PRO A 87 -6.45 -9.67 13.60
N ILE A 88 -7.22 -10.71 13.25
CA ILE A 88 -6.73 -11.93 12.61
C ILE A 88 -6.89 -11.85 11.08
N ASN A 89 -5.86 -12.34 10.37
CA ASN A 89 -5.88 -12.62 8.94
C ASN A 89 -6.19 -11.44 8.02
N THR A 90 -5.51 -10.28 8.18
CA THR A 90 -5.59 -9.22 7.17
C THR A 90 -5.06 -9.78 5.86
N GLY A 91 -6.00 -10.17 4.98
CA GLY A 91 -5.74 -10.63 3.62
C GLY A 91 -5.18 -9.48 2.82
N GLU A 92 -3.91 -9.17 3.04
CA GLU A 92 -3.16 -8.26 2.20
C GLU A 92 -2.56 -9.07 1.05
N GLY A 93 -2.89 -8.67 -0.19
CA GLY A 93 -1.99 -8.94 -1.29
C GLY A 93 -0.57 -8.45 -0.93
N SER A 94 0.46 -9.03 -1.53
CA SER A 94 1.84 -8.62 -1.26
C SER A 94 1.97 -7.08 -1.36
N LEU A 95 2.36 -6.40 -0.28
CA LEU A 95 2.44 -4.94 -0.26
C LEU A 95 3.37 -4.39 -1.37
N LEU A 96 4.33 -5.20 -1.86
CA LEU A 96 5.13 -4.85 -3.03
C LEU A 96 4.31 -4.76 -4.32
N SER A 97 3.40 -5.71 -4.58
CA SER A 97 2.55 -5.68 -5.76
C SER A 97 1.52 -4.55 -5.68
N VAL A 98 1.04 -4.21 -4.49
CA VAL A 98 0.17 -3.04 -4.27
C VAL A 98 0.90 -1.75 -4.62
N LEU A 99 2.14 -1.56 -4.15
CA LEU A 99 2.94 -0.38 -4.47
C LEU A 99 3.35 -0.32 -5.95
N ALA A 100 3.61 -1.46 -6.59
CA ALA A 100 3.85 -1.53 -8.03
C ALA A 100 2.60 -1.11 -8.82
N ALA A 101 1.42 -1.61 -8.45
CA ALA A 101 0.16 -1.23 -9.09
C ALA A 101 -0.19 0.25 -8.86
N PHE A 102 0.06 0.79 -7.66
CA PHE A 102 -0.03 2.23 -7.39
C PHE A 102 0.83 3.03 -8.39
N LEU A 103 2.10 2.65 -8.55
CA LEU A 103 3.01 3.31 -9.50
C LEU A 103 2.50 3.20 -10.94
N VAL A 104 2.04 2.03 -11.37
CA VAL A 104 1.47 1.82 -12.71
C VAL A 104 0.28 2.74 -12.95
N ILE A 105 -0.63 2.87 -11.99
CA ILE A 105 -1.79 3.78 -12.11
C ILE A 105 -1.31 5.23 -12.21
N ARG A 106 -0.32 5.64 -11.40
CA ARG A 106 0.25 7.00 -11.43
C ARG A 106 0.90 7.35 -12.76
N VAL A 107 1.56 6.37 -13.39
CA VAL A 107 2.29 6.59 -14.64
C VAL A 107 1.36 6.50 -15.85
N LEU A 108 0.50 5.49 -15.91
CA LEU A 108 -0.37 5.26 -17.08
C LEU A 108 -1.63 6.13 -17.08
N LYS A 109 -2.00 6.69 -15.92
CA LYS A 109 -3.22 7.51 -15.75
C LYS A 109 -4.47 6.84 -16.36
N PRO A 110 -4.78 5.60 -15.97
CA PRO A 110 -5.88 4.86 -16.60
C PRO A 110 -7.23 5.50 -16.29
N ARG A 111 -8.11 5.56 -17.29
CA ARG A 111 -9.51 6.01 -17.09
C ARG A 111 -10.34 4.99 -16.32
N LEU A 112 -9.93 3.72 -16.29
CA LEU A 112 -10.60 2.62 -15.59
C LEU A 112 -9.57 1.63 -15.04
N VAL A 113 -9.69 1.32 -13.74
CA VAL A 113 -8.98 0.22 -13.07
C VAL A 113 -10.01 -0.82 -12.67
N VAL A 114 -9.71 -2.09 -12.92
CA VAL A 114 -10.53 -3.22 -12.47
C VAL A 114 -9.73 -4.01 -11.43
N GLU A 115 -10.31 -4.23 -10.26
CA GLU A 115 -9.72 -5.00 -9.17
C GLU A 115 -10.60 -6.22 -8.86
N THR A 116 -9.98 -7.38 -8.70
CA THR A 116 -10.64 -8.62 -8.29
C THR A 116 -10.01 -9.16 -7.01
N GLY A 117 -10.81 -9.45 -5.99
CA GLY A 117 -10.31 -9.87 -4.67
C GLY A 117 -9.87 -8.66 -3.84
N VAL A 118 -10.83 -8.05 -3.15
CA VAL A 118 -10.69 -6.79 -2.42
C VAL A 118 -10.24 -7.02 -0.98
N ALA A 119 -10.69 -8.13 -0.36
CA ALA A 119 -10.45 -8.43 1.04
C ALA A 119 -10.79 -7.24 1.94
N GLN A 120 -9.80 -6.63 2.61
CA GLN A 120 -9.98 -5.47 3.49
C GLN A 120 -9.89 -4.11 2.79
N GLY A 121 -9.76 -4.08 1.46
CA GLY A 121 -9.74 -2.83 0.69
C GLY A 121 -8.45 -2.02 0.84
N ILE A 122 -7.36 -2.64 1.27
CA ILE A 122 -6.05 -1.99 1.42
C ILE A 122 -5.49 -1.61 0.05
N SER A 123 -5.45 -2.56 -0.89
CA SER A 123 -5.09 -2.31 -2.30
C SER A 123 -6.04 -1.30 -2.95
N THR A 124 -7.34 -1.48 -2.76
CA THR A 124 -8.39 -0.55 -3.21
C THR A 124 -8.08 0.89 -2.76
N TYR A 125 -7.68 1.09 -1.50
CA TYR A 125 -7.38 2.42 -0.98
C TYR A 125 -6.18 3.05 -1.67
N TYR A 126 -5.10 2.29 -1.92
CA TYR A 126 -3.98 2.76 -2.73
C TYR A 126 -4.41 3.13 -4.14
N PHE A 127 -5.23 2.31 -4.80
CA PHE A 127 -5.66 2.55 -6.18
C PHE A 127 -6.54 3.79 -6.30
N LEU A 128 -7.48 3.97 -5.37
CA LEU A 128 -8.29 5.18 -5.28
C LEU A 128 -7.43 6.43 -5.07
N LYS A 129 -6.43 6.36 -4.17
CA LYS A 129 -5.49 7.47 -3.96
C LYS A 129 -4.63 7.76 -5.18
N ALA A 130 -4.20 6.74 -5.92
CA ALA A 130 -3.45 6.94 -7.16
C ALA A 130 -4.29 7.65 -8.24
N LEU A 131 -5.56 7.25 -8.40
CA LEU A 131 -6.51 7.90 -9.33
C LEU A 131 -6.84 9.33 -8.89
N GLU A 132 -7.07 9.56 -7.60
CA GLU A 132 -7.28 10.89 -7.03
C GLU A 132 -6.08 11.82 -7.33
N LEU A 133 -4.86 11.34 -7.14
CA LEU A 133 -3.63 12.09 -7.46
C LEU A 133 -3.41 12.28 -8.96
N ASN A 134 -4.01 11.45 -9.81
CA ASN A 134 -4.05 11.68 -11.27
C ASN A 134 -5.08 12.75 -11.65
N GLY A 135 -6.06 13.02 -10.78
CA GLY A 135 -7.20 13.88 -11.06
C GLY A 135 -8.24 13.25 -11.99
N GLU A 136 -8.10 11.97 -12.34
CA GLU A 136 -9.01 11.31 -13.27
C GLU A 136 -9.07 9.78 -13.08
N GLY A 137 -10.12 9.20 -13.66
CA GLY A 137 -10.34 7.76 -13.74
C GLY A 137 -11.28 7.21 -12.67
N ARG A 138 -11.59 5.91 -12.77
CA ARG A 138 -12.51 5.22 -11.86
C ARG A 138 -12.01 3.82 -11.54
N LEU A 139 -12.31 3.35 -10.33
CA LEU A 139 -12.04 1.99 -9.88
C LEU A 139 -13.34 1.18 -9.85
N VAL A 140 -13.32 0.00 -10.45
CA VAL A 140 -14.36 -1.02 -10.32
C VAL A 140 -13.75 -2.21 -9.59
N SER A 141 -14.17 -2.43 -8.35
CA SER A 141 -13.70 -3.55 -7.53
C SER A 141 -14.79 -4.60 -7.39
N VAL A 142 -14.44 -5.85 -7.67
CA VAL A 142 -15.33 -7.01 -7.57
C VAL A 142 -14.73 -8.00 -6.58
N ASP A 143 -15.53 -8.44 -5.62
CA ASP A 143 -15.14 -9.48 -4.68
C ASP A 143 -16.30 -10.43 -4.40
N HIS A 144 -15.97 -11.65 -4.00
CA HIS A 144 -16.96 -12.57 -3.48
C HIS A 144 -17.36 -12.17 -2.05
N PRO A 145 -18.60 -12.47 -1.62
CA PRO A 145 -18.94 -12.40 -0.21
C PRO A 145 -17.98 -13.28 0.58
N ASN A 146 -17.48 -12.75 1.70
CA ASN A 146 -16.52 -13.50 2.51
C ASN A 146 -17.17 -14.81 2.98
N ARG A 147 -16.57 -15.94 2.57
CA ARG A 147 -17.08 -17.29 2.87
C ARG A 147 -16.49 -17.87 4.15
N ASP A 148 -15.50 -17.21 4.75
CA ASP A 148 -14.89 -17.64 6.00
C ASP A 148 -15.63 -17.01 7.19
N PRO A 149 -16.34 -17.80 8.02
CA PRO A 149 -17.00 -17.31 9.23
C PRO A 149 -16.02 -16.78 10.29
N ALA A 150 -14.75 -17.19 10.23
CA ALA A 150 -13.66 -16.68 11.06
C ALA A 150 -12.88 -15.52 10.40
N GLY A 151 -13.19 -15.21 9.14
CA GLY A 151 -12.66 -14.06 8.43
C GLY A 151 -13.37 -12.76 8.81
N TYR A 152 -13.24 -11.74 7.96
CA TYR A 152 -13.89 -10.46 8.17
C TYR A 152 -15.38 -10.52 7.87
N SER A 153 -16.20 -10.43 8.91
CA SER A 153 -17.65 -10.30 8.76
C SER A 153 -17.99 -8.86 8.41
N TYR A 154 -18.41 -8.62 7.18
CA TYR A 154 -19.26 -7.47 6.89
C TYR A 154 -20.54 -7.67 7.70
N ASP A 155 -20.98 -6.66 8.45
CA ASP A 155 -22.20 -6.77 9.26
C ASP A 155 -23.32 -7.35 8.39
N GLY A 156 -24.10 -8.30 8.92
CA GLY A 156 -25.04 -9.15 8.17
C GLY A 156 -26.17 -8.43 7.41
N LYS A 157 -26.02 -7.15 7.12
CA LYS A 157 -26.77 -6.39 6.14
C LYS A 157 -26.04 -6.51 4.81
N SER A 158 -26.64 -7.29 3.90
CA SER A 158 -26.35 -7.30 2.47
C SER A 158 -26.37 -5.88 1.88
N THR A 159 -25.31 -5.11 2.07
CA THR A 159 -25.16 -3.79 1.47
C THR A 159 -23.71 -3.36 1.51
N ARG A 160 -23.03 -3.56 0.37
CA ARG A 160 -21.77 -2.91 -0.02
C ARG A 160 -20.63 -3.20 0.95
N SER A 161 -19.72 -4.06 0.51
CA SER A 161 -18.37 -4.24 1.03
C SER A 161 -17.87 -2.94 1.67
N MET A 162 -17.25 -3.06 2.85
CA MET A 162 -16.43 -2.02 3.49
C MET A 162 -15.22 -1.72 2.59
N CYS A 163 -15.50 -1.22 1.39
CA CYS A 163 -14.66 -0.27 0.72
C CYS A 163 -14.51 0.86 1.72
N LEU A 164 -13.27 1.16 2.11
CA LEU A 164 -12.93 2.46 2.66
C LEU A 164 -13.58 3.51 1.73
N ARG A 165 -14.79 3.96 2.07
CA ARG A 165 -15.56 4.86 1.23
C ARG A 165 -14.86 6.21 1.25
N SER A 166 -13.90 6.38 0.35
CA SER A 166 -13.75 7.64 -0.36
C SER A 166 -14.52 7.47 -1.65
N SER A 167 -15.84 7.72 -1.63
CA SER A 167 -16.55 8.06 -2.86
C SER A 167 -16.04 9.43 -3.31
N LEU A 168 -14.84 9.46 -3.88
CA LEU A 168 -14.29 10.63 -4.54
C LEU A 168 -14.49 10.38 -6.03
N ARG A 169 -15.47 11.09 -6.60
CA ARG A 169 -15.47 11.36 -8.03
C ARG A 169 -14.49 12.51 -8.20
N ALA A 170 -13.36 12.26 -8.86
CA ALA A 170 -12.61 13.36 -9.45
C ALA A 170 -13.51 13.94 -10.55
N GLY A 171 -13.92 15.20 -10.35
CA GLY A 171 -14.76 15.95 -11.28
C GLY A 171 -13.99 16.42 -12.50
#